data_AF-A0A800DGR6-F1
#
_entry.id   AF-A0A800DGR6-F1
#
_cell.length_a   1.000
_cell.length_b   1.000
_cell.length_c   1.000
_cell.angle_alpha   90.00
_cell.angle_beta   90.00
_cell.angle_gamma   90.00
#
_symmetry.space_group_name_H-M   'P 1'
#
loop_
_entity.id
_entity.type
_entity.pdbx_description
1 polymer ?
#
loop_
_entity_poly.entity_id
_entity_poly.type
_entity_poly.pdbx_seq_one_letter_code
_entity_poly.pdbx_strand_id
1 'polypeptide(L)'
;MARRRGLTLVEVLIVMSIVAILIAIGVPTVRALRESARRHACGQQLRRIALKLREYYEQKRRYPLSLRDLYSQGFVQEVSLLRCPSDPRREANFDDPFYGYDLFYASRDPSESKDALAGGCAFHSGDRGLVVFLDGTVEEARFDKAKLTSATGQVEVRPREKVEWVPAEVGMELRPGDAIRTGPGGRAEIAFFGETSKIEVLEDTILVIKLLLRDPDTLGLRRLLGLLNGSIWCDVDDNVYTEENNSFEVVTPSVVAGVRGTRFYISVTNEILLGKDIDGDGRKESIITYIYVSHGRVLAKFKGRRIRLRAQKGLLFKLRPKERFKFRAGWEGDEDHEDDENGD
;
A
#
# COMPACT_ATOMS: atom_id res chain seq x y z
N MET A 1 39.40 -19.81 -62.11
CA MET A 1 38.50 -20.33 -61.06
C MET A 1 39.14 -20.08 -59.70
N ALA A 2 38.61 -19.15 -58.90
CA ALA A 2 39.16 -18.85 -57.58
C ALA A 2 38.83 -20.01 -56.61
N ARG A 3 39.87 -20.66 -56.08
CA ARG A 3 39.77 -21.77 -55.11
C ARG A 3 39.15 -21.22 -53.82
N ARG A 4 37.87 -21.51 -53.56
CA ARG A 4 37.21 -21.12 -52.30
C ARG A 4 37.95 -21.83 -51.16
N ARG A 5 38.59 -21.05 -50.27
CA ARG A 5 39.18 -21.56 -49.03
C ARG A 5 38.03 -21.92 -48.10
N GLY A 6 37.92 -23.20 -47.73
CA GLY A 6 36.96 -23.64 -46.70
C GLY A 6 37.49 -23.28 -45.31
N LEU A 7 36.60 -22.92 -44.39
CA LEU A 7 36.96 -22.73 -42.98
C LEU A 7 37.42 -24.06 -42.39
N THR A 8 38.48 -24.01 -41.59
CA THR A 8 38.91 -25.14 -40.77
C THR A 8 38.00 -25.29 -39.55
N LEU A 9 37.86 -26.51 -39.04
CA LEU A 9 37.07 -26.79 -37.83
C LEU A 9 37.55 -25.97 -36.63
N VAL A 10 38.86 -25.72 -36.54
CA VAL A 10 39.48 -24.90 -35.50
C VAL A 10 39.05 -23.43 -35.60
N GLU A 11 39.01 -22.86 -36.81
CA GLU A 11 38.54 -21.48 -37.03
C GLU A 11 37.08 -21.30 -36.60
N VAL A 12 36.22 -22.27 -36.92
CA VAL A 12 34.80 -22.24 -36.49
C VAL A 12 34.70 -22.28 -34.97
N LEU A 13 35.50 -23.14 -34.30
CA LEU A 13 35.48 -23.30 -32.86
C LEU A 13 35.92 -22.03 -32.12
N ILE A 14 36.97 -21.36 -32.60
CA ILE A 14 37.44 -20.09 -32.02
C ILE A 14 36.36 -19.02 -32.14
N VAL A 15 35.72 -18.89 -33.32
CA VAL A 15 34.68 -17.88 -33.55
C VAL A 15 33.49 -18.12 -32.63
N MET A 16 33.00 -19.36 -32.53
CA MET A 16 31.91 -19.69 -31.61
C MET A 16 32.26 -19.39 -30.15
N SER A 17 33.50 -19.67 -29.74
CA SER A 17 33.99 -19.40 -28.38
C SER A 17 34.00 -17.90 -28.08
N ILE A 18 34.45 -17.07 -29.02
CA ILE A 18 34.45 -15.61 -28.88
C ILE A 18 33.02 -15.08 -28.80
N VAL A 19 32.11 -15.54 -29.68
CA VAL A 19 30.70 -15.12 -29.65
C VAL A 19 30.03 -15.49 -28.32
N ALA A 20 30.30 -16.69 -27.80
CA ALA A 20 29.78 -17.12 -26.50
C ALA A 20 30.27 -16.20 -25.35
N ILE A 21 31.56 -15.83 -25.35
CA ILE A 21 32.13 -14.90 -24.35
C ILE A 21 31.48 -13.51 -24.47
N LEU A 22 31.32 -12.98 -25.69
CA LEU A 22 30.69 -11.67 -25.92
C LEU A 22 29.24 -11.65 -25.44
N ILE A 23 28.46 -12.70 -25.72
CA ILE A 23 27.07 -12.82 -25.25
C ILE A 23 27.04 -12.94 -23.71
N ALA A 24 27.93 -13.74 -23.12
CA ALA A 24 28.01 -13.94 -21.68
C ALA A 24 28.26 -12.63 -20.92
N ILE A 25 29.10 -11.74 -21.46
CA ILE A 25 29.36 -10.42 -20.87
C ILE A 25 28.23 -9.41 -21.20
N GLY A 26 27.62 -9.50 -22.38
CA GLY A 26 26.61 -8.56 -22.86
C GLY A 26 25.25 -8.67 -22.16
N VAL A 27 24.74 -9.89 -21.96
CA VAL A 27 23.39 -10.13 -21.39
C VAL A 27 23.19 -9.54 -19.97
N PRO A 28 24.07 -9.76 -18.97
CA PRO A 28 23.87 -9.19 -17.64
C PRO A 28 23.88 -7.66 -17.66
N THR A 29 24.75 -7.06 -18.48
CA THR A 29 24.88 -5.61 -18.63
C THR A 29 23.60 -4.97 -19.19
N VAL A 30 23.01 -5.56 -20.23
CA VAL A 30 21.75 -5.05 -20.81
C VAL A 30 20.59 -5.15 -19.81
N ARG A 31 20.53 -6.20 -18.99
CA ARG A 31 19.48 -6.34 -17.96
C ARG A 31 19.60 -5.27 -16.88
N ALA A 32 20.81 -4.97 -16.41
CA ALA A 32 21.06 -3.90 -15.44
C ALA A 32 20.69 -2.51 -15.99
N LEU A 33 21.04 -2.23 -17.25
CA LEU A 33 20.67 -0.99 -17.93
C LEU A 33 19.14 -0.83 -18.05
N ARG A 34 18.43 -1.90 -18.43
CA ARG A 34 16.96 -1.87 -18.52
C ARG A 34 16.31 -1.62 -17.16
N GLU A 35 16.81 -2.24 -16.10
CA GLU A 35 16.26 -2.01 -14.76
C GLU A 35 16.52 -0.59 -14.26
N SER A 36 17.71 -0.03 -14.51
CA SER A 36 18.01 1.36 -14.22
C SER A 36 17.09 2.32 -14.99
N ALA A 37 16.85 2.07 -16.29
CA ALA A 37 15.93 2.87 -17.09
C ALA A 37 14.48 2.79 -16.56
N ARG A 38 14.01 1.60 -16.18
CA ARG A 38 12.68 1.43 -15.58
C ARG A 38 12.54 2.14 -14.23
N ARG A 39 13.58 2.09 -13.38
CA ARG A 39 13.62 2.86 -12.12
C ARG A 39 13.60 4.36 -12.36
N HIS A 40 14.38 4.84 -13.33
CA HIS A 40 14.38 6.26 -13.67
C HIS A 40 12.99 6.72 -14.15
N ALA A 41 12.37 5.94 -15.05
CA ALA A 41 11.00 6.19 -15.50
C ALA A 41 9.99 6.15 -14.36
N CYS A 42 10.10 5.18 -13.44
CA CYS A 42 9.28 5.09 -12.24
C CYS A 42 9.40 6.36 -11.38
N GLY A 43 10.63 6.81 -11.12
CA GLY A 43 10.86 8.05 -10.37
C GLY A 43 10.23 9.26 -11.04
N GLN A 44 10.34 9.41 -12.36
CA GLN A 44 9.71 10.52 -13.08
C GLN A 44 8.17 10.47 -13.02
N GLN A 45 7.56 9.28 -13.11
CA GLN A 45 6.12 9.13 -12.95
C GLN A 45 5.65 9.51 -11.54
N LEU A 46 6.38 9.08 -10.51
CA LEU A 46 6.10 9.46 -9.12
C LEU A 46 6.16 10.98 -8.92
N ARG A 47 7.18 11.66 -9.46
CA ARG A 47 7.25 13.14 -9.43
C ARG A 47 6.05 13.80 -10.08
N ARG A 48 5.62 13.32 -11.25
CA ARG A 48 4.42 13.82 -11.94
C ARG A 48 3.16 13.58 -11.12
N ILE A 49 3.03 12.44 -10.45
CA ILE A 49 1.90 12.16 -9.56
C ILE A 49 1.88 13.15 -8.39
N ALA A 50 3.02 13.43 -7.75
CA ALA A 50 3.11 14.41 -6.67
C ALA A 50 2.62 15.80 -7.11
N LEU A 51 3.00 16.24 -8.31
CA LEU A 51 2.49 17.48 -8.90
C LEU A 51 0.95 17.45 -9.08
N LYS A 52 0.41 16.33 -9.56
CA LYS A 52 -1.05 16.15 -9.73
C LYS A 52 -1.80 16.06 -8.41
N LEU A 53 -1.20 15.51 -7.37
CA LEU A 53 -1.76 15.54 -6.02
C LEU A 53 -1.87 16.96 -5.49
N ARG A 54 -0.87 17.82 -5.74
CA ARG A 54 -0.91 19.23 -5.38
C ARG A 54 -1.98 20.00 -6.15
N GLU A 55 -2.06 19.80 -7.47
CA GLU A 55 -3.11 20.40 -8.31
C GLU A 55 -4.51 19.99 -7.82
N TYR A 56 -4.69 18.71 -7.48
CA TYR A 56 -5.93 18.21 -6.89
C TYR A 56 -6.23 18.88 -5.55
N TYR A 57 -5.22 19.02 -4.69
CA TYR A 57 -5.36 19.68 -3.39
C TYR A 57 -5.73 21.17 -3.53
N GLU A 58 -5.09 21.90 -4.43
CA GLU A 58 -5.37 23.31 -4.69
C GLU A 58 -6.83 23.52 -5.11
N GLN A 59 -7.37 22.61 -5.94
CA GLN A 59 -8.76 22.70 -6.42
C GLN A 59 -9.80 22.15 -5.44
N LYS A 60 -9.49 21.06 -4.72
CA LYS A 60 -10.47 20.32 -3.89
C LYS A 60 -10.29 20.55 -2.40
N ARG A 61 -9.23 21.23 -1.97
CA ARG A 61 -8.82 21.47 -0.57
C ARG A 61 -8.70 20.20 0.27
N ARG A 62 -8.47 19.07 -0.39
CA ARG A 62 -8.24 17.75 0.21
C ARG A 62 -7.45 16.90 -0.76
N TYR A 63 -6.67 15.97 -0.24
CA TYR A 63 -6.05 14.94 -1.06
C TYR A 63 -7.08 13.89 -1.52
N PRO A 64 -6.82 13.18 -2.63
CA PRO A 64 -7.68 12.09 -3.06
C PRO A 64 -7.63 10.92 -2.07
N LEU A 65 -8.65 10.06 -2.07
CA LEU A 65 -8.63 8.84 -1.25
C LEU A 65 -7.84 7.73 -1.96
N SER A 66 -7.78 7.79 -3.28
CA SER A 66 -6.99 6.91 -4.14
C SER A 66 -6.41 7.72 -5.30
N LEU A 67 -5.25 7.34 -5.82
CA LEU A 67 -4.70 7.90 -7.06
C LEU A 67 -5.63 7.70 -8.26
N ARG A 68 -6.54 6.73 -8.21
CA ARG A 68 -7.59 6.55 -9.22
C ARG A 68 -8.49 7.78 -9.33
N ASP A 69 -8.69 8.53 -8.25
CA ASP A 69 -9.46 9.79 -8.26
C ASP A 69 -8.82 10.85 -9.18
N LEU A 70 -7.49 10.84 -9.33
CA LEU A 70 -6.80 11.76 -10.24
C LEU A 70 -7.16 11.46 -11.70
N TYR A 71 -7.31 10.19 -12.05
CA TYR A 71 -7.75 9.79 -13.39
C TYR A 71 -9.24 10.04 -13.60
N SER A 72 -10.09 9.59 -12.67
CA SER A 72 -11.55 9.71 -12.82
C SER A 72 -12.04 11.16 -12.83
N GLN A 73 -11.30 12.08 -12.20
CA GLN A 73 -11.60 13.51 -12.18
C GLN A 73 -10.78 14.33 -13.20
N GLY A 74 -10.02 13.68 -14.09
CA GLY A 74 -9.37 14.33 -15.23
C GLY A 74 -8.06 15.06 -14.95
N PHE A 75 -7.49 14.97 -13.74
CA PHE A 75 -6.16 15.50 -13.42
C PHE A 75 -5.04 14.73 -14.14
N VAL A 76 -5.28 13.44 -14.40
CA VAL A 76 -4.41 12.53 -15.15
C VAL A 76 -5.19 11.98 -16.33
N GLN A 77 -4.64 12.11 -17.54
CA GLN A 77 -5.28 11.61 -18.77
C GLN A 77 -4.81 10.20 -19.14
N GLU A 78 -3.60 9.82 -18.74
CA GLU A 78 -3.00 8.53 -19.07
C GLU A 78 -2.90 7.62 -17.85
N VAL A 79 -3.59 6.48 -17.88
CA VAL A 79 -3.55 5.45 -16.83
C VAL A 79 -2.14 4.90 -16.62
N SER A 80 -1.32 4.86 -17.68
CA SER A 80 0.07 4.42 -17.63
C SER A 80 0.91 5.24 -16.63
N LEU A 81 0.54 6.50 -16.38
CA LEU A 81 1.21 7.36 -15.39
C LEU A 81 1.08 6.80 -13.97
N LEU A 82 -0.04 6.13 -13.67
CA LEU A 82 -0.35 5.58 -12.35
C LEU A 82 0.23 4.18 -12.13
N ARG A 83 1.04 3.67 -13.08
CA ARG A 83 1.59 2.31 -13.06
C ARG A 83 3.11 2.33 -13.10
N CYS A 84 3.73 1.45 -12.32
CA CYS A 84 5.17 1.24 -12.39
C CYS A 84 5.56 0.52 -13.71
N PRO A 85 6.63 0.93 -14.41
CA PRO A 85 7.10 0.26 -15.62
C PRO A 85 7.63 -1.15 -15.35
N SER A 86 7.98 -1.45 -14.10
CA SER A 86 8.45 -2.76 -13.64
C SER A 86 7.33 -3.62 -13.04
N ASP A 87 6.10 -3.12 -12.89
CA ASP A 87 4.98 -3.92 -12.39
C ASP A 87 4.64 -5.02 -13.42
N PRO A 88 4.81 -6.32 -13.07
CA PRO A 88 4.55 -7.40 -14.01
C PRO A 88 3.06 -7.53 -14.35
N ARG A 89 2.18 -6.90 -13.57
CA ARG A 89 0.74 -6.88 -13.81
C ARG A 89 0.28 -5.64 -14.57
N ARG A 90 1.21 -4.90 -15.19
CA ARG A 90 0.93 -3.67 -15.94
C ARG A 90 -0.08 -3.85 -17.07
N GLU A 91 -0.23 -5.05 -17.62
CA GLU A 91 -1.19 -5.36 -18.69
C GLU A 91 -2.54 -5.89 -18.17
N ALA A 92 -2.68 -6.10 -16.86
CA ALA A 92 -3.92 -6.54 -16.24
C ALA A 92 -4.97 -5.41 -16.20
N ASN A 93 -6.25 -5.80 -16.08
CA ASN A 93 -7.41 -4.92 -16.11
C ASN A 93 -7.30 -3.74 -15.12
N PHE A 94 -7.61 -2.53 -15.61
CA PHE A 94 -7.59 -1.28 -14.83
C PHE A 94 -8.59 -1.24 -13.67
N ASP A 95 -9.58 -2.13 -13.67
CA ASP A 95 -10.62 -2.14 -12.64
C ASP A 95 -10.18 -2.76 -11.31
N ASP A 96 -9.03 -3.44 -11.27
CA ASP A 96 -8.54 -3.98 -10.02
C ASP A 96 -7.95 -2.83 -9.15
N PRO A 97 -8.51 -2.56 -7.94
CA PRO A 97 -8.09 -1.46 -7.08
C PRO A 97 -6.67 -1.64 -6.49
N PHE A 98 -5.97 -2.72 -6.83
CA PHE A 98 -4.70 -3.14 -6.21
C PHE A 98 -3.48 -3.04 -7.14
N TYR A 99 -3.39 -2.02 -7.99
CA TYR A 99 -2.38 -1.97 -9.06
C TYR A 99 -1.61 -0.66 -9.10
N GLY A 100 -0.34 -0.74 -9.49
CA GLY A 100 0.51 0.41 -9.67
C GLY A 100 0.78 1.18 -8.37
N TYR A 101 0.87 2.50 -8.48
CA TYR A 101 1.28 3.36 -7.36
C TYR A 101 0.19 3.53 -6.29
N ASP A 102 -1.08 3.23 -6.59
CA ASP A 102 -2.19 3.35 -5.64
C ASP A 102 -2.04 2.41 -4.42
N LEU A 103 -1.40 1.26 -4.66
CA LEU A 103 -1.00 0.32 -3.61
C LEU A 103 -0.10 0.94 -2.56
N PHE A 104 0.70 1.94 -2.92
CA PHE A 104 1.67 2.58 -2.03
C PHE A 104 1.23 3.99 -1.65
N TYR A 105 0.07 4.43 -2.12
CA TYR A 105 -0.48 5.74 -1.80
C TYR A 105 -1.00 5.76 -0.36
N ALA A 106 -0.49 6.71 0.41
CA ALA A 106 -0.98 7.02 1.75
C ALA A 106 -1.94 8.22 1.63
N SER A 107 -3.19 8.08 2.08
CA SER A 107 -4.17 9.16 2.03
C SER A 107 -3.82 10.26 3.05
N ARG A 108 -3.47 11.46 2.57
CA ARG A 108 -2.84 12.53 3.38
C ARG A 108 -3.79 13.58 3.92
N ASP A 109 -3.38 14.25 5.00
CA ASP A 109 -4.10 15.36 5.61
C ASP A 109 -3.79 16.68 4.92
N PRO A 110 -4.78 17.56 4.71
CA PRO A 110 -4.54 18.95 4.34
C PRO A 110 -3.49 19.68 5.20
N SER A 111 -3.41 19.33 6.49
CA SER A 111 -2.49 19.92 7.47
C SER A 111 -1.08 19.28 7.52
N GLU A 112 -0.81 18.21 6.77
CA GLU A 112 0.53 17.61 6.73
C GLU A 112 1.52 18.48 5.94
N SER A 113 2.78 18.53 6.40
CA SER A 113 3.87 19.31 5.78
C SER A 113 4.08 18.94 4.30
N LYS A 114 4.61 19.88 3.52
CA LYS A 114 5.02 19.64 2.11
C LYS A 114 6.08 18.54 1.99
N ASP A 115 6.81 18.25 3.06
CA ASP A 115 7.81 17.18 3.12
C ASP A 115 7.21 15.83 3.53
N ALA A 116 5.88 15.71 3.59
CA ALA A 116 5.23 14.45 3.93
C ALA A 116 5.27 13.45 2.76
N LEU A 117 5.46 12.18 3.12
CA LEU A 117 5.53 11.05 2.19
C LEU A 117 4.23 10.88 1.39
N ALA A 118 4.16 11.27 0.13
CA ALA A 118 2.97 11.11 -0.70
C ALA A 118 2.68 9.63 -1.06
N GLY A 119 3.71 8.81 -1.23
CA GLY A 119 3.57 7.39 -1.53
C GLY A 119 4.89 6.76 -1.95
N GLY A 120 4.85 5.67 -2.71
CA GLY A 120 6.06 5.02 -3.17
C GLY A 120 5.87 3.94 -4.23
N CYS A 121 6.89 3.12 -4.39
CA CYS A 121 6.92 1.99 -5.29
C CYS A 121 7.89 0.93 -4.77
N ALA A 122 7.38 -0.27 -4.50
CA ALA A 122 8.20 -1.41 -4.07
C ALA A 122 8.49 -2.44 -5.19
N PHE A 123 8.09 -2.19 -6.45
CA PHE A 123 8.20 -3.14 -7.57
C PHE A 123 9.60 -3.30 -8.19
N HIS A 124 10.65 -2.89 -7.48
CA HIS A 124 12.03 -2.97 -7.95
C HIS A 124 12.80 -4.12 -7.28
N SER A 125 13.92 -4.51 -7.88
CA SER A 125 14.67 -5.71 -7.47
C SER A 125 15.16 -5.66 -6.02
N GLY A 126 14.86 -6.70 -5.24
CA GLY A 126 15.26 -6.85 -3.84
C GLY A 126 14.28 -6.17 -2.89
N ASP A 127 14.84 -5.57 -1.84
CA ASP A 127 14.11 -4.85 -0.79
C ASP A 127 14.20 -3.34 -0.96
N ARG A 128 14.67 -2.87 -2.12
CA ARG A 128 14.79 -1.44 -2.47
C ARG A 128 13.67 -1.02 -3.39
N GLY A 129 13.17 0.18 -3.19
CA GLY A 129 12.33 0.85 -4.16
C GLY A 129 12.40 2.36 -3.98
N LEU A 130 11.31 3.04 -4.32
CA LEU A 130 11.27 4.50 -4.34
C LEU A 130 10.15 5.01 -3.44
N VAL A 131 10.39 6.15 -2.83
CA VAL A 131 9.37 6.94 -2.13
C VAL A 131 9.27 8.30 -2.78
N VAL A 132 8.10 8.91 -2.68
CA VAL A 132 7.85 10.25 -3.19
C VAL A 132 7.18 11.10 -2.13
N PHE A 133 7.61 12.35 -2.02
CA PHE A 133 7.08 13.34 -1.10
C PHE A 133 6.15 14.32 -1.83
N LEU A 134 5.34 15.05 -1.07
CA LEU A 134 4.37 15.99 -1.64
C LEU A 134 5.03 17.16 -2.38
N ASP A 135 6.25 17.54 -1.99
CA ASP A 135 7.08 18.52 -2.71
C ASP A 135 7.56 18.02 -4.09
N GLY A 136 7.46 16.72 -4.37
CA GLY A 136 7.92 16.07 -5.59
C GLY A 136 9.32 15.48 -5.50
N THR A 137 9.95 15.51 -4.32
CA THR A 137 11.22 14.83 -4.06
C THR A 137 11.00 13.31 -4.13
N VAL A 138 11.96 12.60 -4.73
CA VAL A 138 11.93 11.14 -4.87
C VAL A 138 13.24 10.57 -4.38
N GLU A 139 13.16 9.64 -3.45
CA GLU A 139 14.31 9.04 -2.77
C GLU A 139 14.25 7.52 -2.87
N GLU A 140 15.42 6.89 -2.76
CA GLU A 140 15.49 5.43 -2.60
C GLU A 140 15.12 5.06 -1.17
N ALA A 141 14.31 4.02 -1.03
CA ALA A 141 13.86 3.53 0.26
C ALA A 141 14.07 2.01 0.35
N ARG A 142 14.26 1.53 1.58
CA ARG A 142 14.18 0.10 1.89
C ARG A 142 12.82 -0.26 2.44
N PHE A 143 12.35 -1.42 2.01
CA PHE A 143 11.10 -2.00 2.47
C PHE A 143 11.39 -3.27 3.26
N ASP A 144 10.83 -3.35 4.46
CA ASP A 144 10.78 -4.60 5.20
C ASP A 144 9.80 -5.58 4.55
N LYS A 145 9.78 -6.76 5.15
CA LYS A 145 8.87 -7.83 4.83
C LYS A 145 7.98 -8.10 6.05
N ALA A 146 6.95 -8.87 5.82
CA ALA A 146 6.20 -9.55 6.88
C ALA A 146 6.30 -11.06 6.66
N LYS A 147 5.93 -11.85 7.66
CA LYS A 147 5.93 -13.29 7.61
C LYS A 147 4.56 -13.81 8.01
N LEU A 148 4.03 -14.73 7.21
CA LEU A 148 2.83 -15.48 7.60
C LEU A 148 3.22 -16.49 8.69
N THR A 149 2.80 -16.26 9.93
CA THR A 149 3.14 -17.10 11.08
C THR A 149 2.12 -18.21 11.32
N SER A 150 0.88 -18.01 10.89
CA SER A 150 -0.19 -19.00 10.98
C SER A 150 -1.15 -18.86 9.81
N ALA A 151 -1.70 -19.98 9.34
CA ALA A 151 -2.77 -20.05 8.36
C ALA A 151 -3.63 -21.28 8.65
N THR A 152 -4.92 -21.06 8.89
CA THR A 152 -5.90 -22.11 9.20
C THR A 152 -7.16 -21.90 8.39
N GLY A 153 -7.78 -22.97 7.90
CA GLY A 153 -8.93 -22.87 6.99
C GLY A 153 -8.53 -22.39 5.58
N GLN A 154 -9.45 -21.73 4.88
CA GLN A 154 -9.20 -21.21 3.54
C GLN A 154 -8.41 -19.90 3.63
N VAL A 155 -7.11 -19.95 3.32
CA VAL A 155 -6.23 -18.78 3.26
C VAL A 155 -5.45 -18.82 1.96
N GLU A 156 -5.48 -17.71 1.22
CA GLU A 156 -4.76 -17.56 -0.03
C GLU A 156 -3.98 -16.23 -0.05
N VAL A 157 -2.82 -16.27 -0.68
CA VAL A 157 -1.97 -15.10 -0.91
C VAL A 157 -1.98 -14.79 -2.40
N ARG A 158 -2.06 -13.52 -2.76
CA ARG A 158 -1.76 -13.04 -4.11
C ARG A 158 -0.44 -12.27 -4.05
N PRO A 159 0.66 -12.90 -4.49
CA PRO A 159 1.94 -12.21 -4.61
C PRO A 159 1.82 -11.01 -5.55
N ARG A 160 2.56 -9.94 -5.26
CA ARG A 160 2.61 -8.70 -6.06
C ARG A 160 3.01 -8.93 -7.52
N GLU A 161 3.65 -10.06 -7.81
CA GLU A 161 4.14 -10.43 -9.13
C GLU A 161 3.12 -11.23 -9.96
N LYS A 162 2.04 -11.70 -9.32
CA LYS A 162 1.03 -12.58 -9.93
C LYS A 162 -0.37 -11.97 -9.82
N VAL A 163 -1.20 -12.28 -10.80
CA VAL A 163 -2.63 -11.90 -10.77
C VAL A 163 -3.44 -12.93 -9.98
N GLU A 164 -3.02 -14.19 -10.02
CA GLU A 164 -3.70 -15.32 -9.41
C GLU A 164 -3.46 -15.41 -7.90
N TRP A 165 -4.47 -15.88 -7.19
CA TRP A 165 -4.39 -16.27 -5.79
C TRP A 165 -3.79 -17.67 -5.70
N VAL A 166 -2.86 -17.85 -4.77
CA VAL A 166 -2.24 -19.15 -4.46
C VAL A 166 -2.55 -19.51 -3.01
N PRO A 167 -2.68 -20.81 -2.67
CA PRO A 167 -2.82 -21.24 -1.28
C PRO A 167 -1.70 -20.69 -0.40
N ALA A 168 -2.05 -20.24 0.80
CA ALA A 168 -1.09 -19.68 1.73
C ALA A 168 -0.33 -20.79 2.48
N GLU A 169 1.00 -20.68 2.55
CA GLU A 169 1.83 -21.59 3.33
C GLU A 169 2.47 -20.85 4.51
N VAL A 170 2.40 -21.45 5.70
CA VAL A 170 3.04 -20.88 6.89
C VAL A 170 4.53 -20.73 6.64
N GLY A 171 5.04 -19.54 6.93
CA GLY A 171 6.43 -19.15 6.70
C GLY A 171 6.66 -18.33 5.44
N MET A 172 5.65 -18.17 4.56
CA MET A 172 5.73 -17.28 3.40
C MET A 172 6.13 -15.86 3.81
N GLU A 173 7.10 -15.31 3.08
CA GLU A 173 7.46 -13.88 3.17
C GLU A 173 6.48 -13.06 2.35
N LEU A 174 5.94 -12.02 2.98
CA LEU A 174 4.99 -11.08 2.40
C LEU A 174 5.67 -9.74 2.20
N ARG A 175 5.52 -9.16 1.01
CA ARG A 175 6.15 -7.91 0.60
C ARG A 175 5.08 -6.85 0.33
N PRO A 176 5.46 -5.56 0.32
CA PRO A 176 4.57 -4.51 -0.17
C PRO A 176 4.09 -4.82 -1.59
N GLY A 177 2.77 -4.76 -1.78
CA GLY A 177 2.03 -5.14 -2.98
C GLY A 177 1.38 -6.52 -2.92
N ASP A 178 1.75 -7.38 -1.96
CA ASP A 178 1.10 -8.67 -1.74
C ASP A 178 -0.27 -8.47 -1.08
N ALA A 179 -1.21 -9.34 -1.42
CA ALA A 179 -2.53 -9.38 -0.80
C ALA A 179 -2.80 -10.75 -0.18
N ILE A 180 -3.61 -10.77 0.86
CA ILE A 180 -4.01 -11.98 1.58
C ILE A 180 -5.52 -11.96 1.66
N ARG A 181 -6.13 -13.09 1.35
CA ARG A 181 -7.56 -13.31 1.55
C ARG A 181 -7.81 -14.54 2.38
N THR A 182 -8.82 -14.44 3.22
CA THR A 182 -9.37 -15.54 4.00
C THR A 182 -10.80 -15.80 3.53
N GLY A 183 -11.16 -17.07 3.39
CA GLY A 183 -12.54 -17.49 3.11
C GLY A 183 -13.27 -17.92 4.38
N PRO A 184 -14.37 -18.67 4.23
CA PRO A 184 -15.13 -19.21 5.36
C PRO A 184 -14.26 -20.07 6.29
N GLY A 185 -14.27 -19.74 7.59
CA GLY A 185 -13.42 -20.41 8.59
C GLY A 185 -11.91 -20.19 8.42
N GLY A 186 -11.50 -19.33 7.48
CA GLY A 186 -10.12 -18.95 7.22
C GLY A 186 -9.61 -17.94 8.24
N ARG A 187 -8.44 -18.19 8.83
CA ARG A 187 -7.72 -17.23 9.67
C ARG A 187 -6.24 -17.29 9.42
N ALA A 188 -5.59 -16.14 9.46
CA ALA A 188 -4.16 -16.02 9.27
C ALA A 188 -3.54 -15.09 10.31
N GLU A 189 -2.29 -15.34 10.68
CA GLU A 189 -1.50 -14.42 11.49
C GLU A 189 -0.26 -13.98 10.71
N ILE A 190 0.02 -12.69 10.77
CA ILE A 190 1.13 -12.04 10.08
C ILE A 190 1.97 -11.32 11.13
N ALA A 191 3.27 -11.60 11.16
CA ALA A 191 4.23 -10.89 11.99
C ALA A 191 5.15 -10.03 11.10
N PHE A 192 5.51 -8.85 11.58
CA PHE A 192 6.46 -7.99 10.87
C PHE A 192 7.90 -8.30 11.32
N PHE A 193 8.85 -8.31 10.39
CA PHE A 193 10.22 -8.69 10.72
C PHE A 193 10.90 -7.61 11.58
N GLY A 194 11.50 -8.04 12.70
CA GLY A 194 12.28 -7.15 13.57
C GLY A 194 11.45 -6.31 14.55
N GLU A 195 10.15 -6.57 14.65
CA GLU A 195 9.24 -5.94 15.62
C GLU A 195 8.31 -6.99 16.27
N THR A 196 7.72 -6.68 17.42
CA THR A 196 6.80 -7.60 18.11
C THR A 196 5.35 -7.47 17.64
N SER A 197 5.08 -6.50 16.76
CA SER A 197 3.74 -6.22 16.24
C SER A 197 3.25 -7.35 15.33
N LYS A 198 1.97 -7.69 15.46
CA LYS A 198 1.33 -8.77 14.71
C LYS A 198 -0.10 -8.43 14.31
N ILE A 199 -0.58 -9.10 13.27
CA ILE A 199 -1.92 -8.94 12.75
C ILE A 199 -2.57 -10.30 12.64
N GLU A 200 -3.76 -10.42 13.19
CA GLU A 200 -4.65 -11.54 12.96
C GLU A 200 -5.70 -11.14 11.91
N VAL A 201 -5.68 -11.83 10.78
CA VAL A 201 -6.64 -11.71 9.69
C VAL A 201 -7.75 -12.73 9.91
N LEU A 202 -8.98 -12.25 10.10
CA LEU A 202 -10.14 -13.10 10.40
C LEU A 202 -10.79 -13.60 9.11
N GLU A 203 -11.91 -14.31 9.21
CA GLU A 203 -12.63 -14.87 8.05
C GLU A 203 -13.14 -13.79 7.09
N ASP A 204 -13.38 -14.17 5.84
CA ASP A 204 -13.93 -13.33 4.77
C ASP A 204 -13.23 -11.96 4.62
N THR A 205 -11.93 -11.95 4.87
CA THR A 205 -11.12 -10.74 4.95
C THR A 205 -10.19 -10.64 3.77
N ILE A 206 -10.05 -9.44 3.21
CA ILE A 206 -9.04 -9.14 2.19
C ILE A 206 -8.16 -8.00 2.71
N LEU A 207 -6.90 -8.33 2.95
CA LEU A 207 -5.86 -7.44 3.44
C LEU A 207 -4.77 -7.28 2.38
N VAL A 208 -4.30 -6.05 2.18
CA VAL A 208 -3.21 -5.72 1.26
C VAL A 208 -2.06 -5.13 2.07
N ILE A 209 -0.86 -5.66 1.87
CA ILE A 209 0.36 -5.08 2.43
C ILE A 209 0.73 -3.89 1.55
N LYS A 210 0.37 -2.66 1.95
CA LYS A 210 0.57 -1.46 1.13
C LYS A 210 2.02 -1.00 1.18
N LEU A 211 2.52 -0.66 2.37
CA LEU A 211 3.87 -0.12 2.55
C LEU A 211 4.48 -0.66 3.84
N LEU A 212 5.71 -1.15 3.77
CA LEU A 212 6.49 -1.56 4.94
C LEU A 212 7.82 -0.80 4.91
N LEU A 213 7.75 0.53 5.02
CA LEU A 213 8.93 1.36 4.93
C LEU A 213 9.80 1.16 6.17
N ARG A 214 11.11 1.01 5.96
CA ARG A 214 12.12 1.07 7.00
C ARG A 214 13.26 1.95 6.53
N ASP A 215 13.34 3.11 7.15
CA ASP A 215 14.47 3.99 7.01
C ASP A 215 15.05 4.31 8.40
N PRO A 216 16.27 3.84 8.71
CA PRO A 216 16.87 4.05 10.01
C PRO A 216 17.33 5.50 10.27
N ASP A 217 17.51 6.33 9.23
CA ASP A 217 18.21 7.61 9.37
C ASP A 217 17.32 8.85 9.13
N THR A 218 16.22 8.73 8.37
CA THR A 218 15.43 9.92 7.94
C THR A 218 13.92 9.73 7.97
N LEU A 219 13.38 8.64 7.41
CA LEU A 219 11.93 8.49 7.17
C LEU A 219 11.16 7.68 8.21
N GLY A 220 11.88 7.07 9.15
CA GLY A 220 11.35 6.23 10.20
C GLY A 220 10.73 4.93 9.68
N LEU A 221 10.00 4.29 10.59
CA LEU A 221 9.29 3.04 10.35
C LEU A 221 7.82 3.32 10.01
N ARG A 222 7.39 2.99 8.80
CA ARG A 222 5.98 3.18 8.41
C ARG A 222 5.35 1.90 7.90
N ARG A 223 4.27 1.48 8.55
CA ARG A 223 3.44 0.35 8.14
C ARG A 223 2.11 0.87 7.65
N LEU A 224 1.83 0.62 6.38
CA LEU A 224 0.56 0.95 5.76
C LEU A 224 -0.08 -0.35 5.28
N LEU A 225 -1.33 -0.56 5.69
CA LEU A 225 -2.10 -1.76 5.40
C LEU A 225 -3.42 -1.36 4.78
N GLY A 226 -3.89 -2.10 3.78
CA GLY A 226 -5.17 -1.87 3.12
C GLY A 226 -6.18 -2.94 3.52
N LEU A 227 -7.17 -2.59 4.33
CA LEU A 227 -8.27 -3.48 4.69
C LEU A 227 -9.51 -3.15 3.85
N LEU A 228 -9.92 -4.10 3.02
CA LEU A 228 -10.91 -3.84 1.96
C LEU A 228 -12.29 -4.38 2.32
N ASN A 229 -12.27 -5.54 2.95
CA ASN A 229 -13.44 -6.24 3.46
C ASN A 229 -12.99 -7.16 4.60
N GLY A 230 -13.92 -7.50 5.48
CA GLY A 230 -13.71 -8.39 6.62
C GLY A 230 -13.08 -7.64 7.79
N SER A 231 -12.29 -8.35 8.58
CA SER A 231 -11.89 -7.90 9.91
C SER A 231 -10.47 -8.32 10.27
N ILE A 232 -9.79 -7.45 11.01
CA ILE A 232 -8.46 -7.74 11.54
C ILE A 232 -8.35 -7.33 13.00
N TRP A 233 -7.55 -8.09 13.76
CA TRP A 233 -6.96 -7.61 15.00
C TRP A 233 -5.51 -7.21 14.73
N CYS A 234 -5.13 -6.04 15.21
CA CYS A 234 -3.76 -5.56 15.18
C CYS A 234 -3.27 -5.42 16.61
N ASP A 235 -2.11 -5.99 16.89
CA ASP A 235 -1.37 -5.83 18.13
C ASP A 235 -0.09 -5.06 17.79
N VAL A 236 -0.05 -3.78 18.16
CA VAL A 236 1.03 -2.85 17.78
C VAL A 236 1.87 -2.53 19.01
N ASP A 237 3.16 -2.85 18.93
CA ASP A 237 4.15 -2.61 19.98
C ASP A 237 4.35 -1.10 20.20
N ASP A 238 4.16 -0.64 21.43
CA ASP A 238 4.34 0.76 21.78
C ASP A 238 5.82 1.17 21.74
N ASN A 239 6.76 0.28 22.04
CA ASN A 239 8.19 0.58 22.04
C ASN A 239 8.73 0.89 20.65
N VAL A 240 8.06 0.42 19.60
CA VAL A 240 8.47 0.62 18.21
C VAL A 240 7.89 1.90 17.62
N TYR A 241 6.65 2.26 17.97
CA TYR A 241 5.90 3.36 17.34
C TYR A 241 5.76 4.61 18.22
N THR A 242 6.63 4.78 19.23
CA THR A 242 6.73 5.99 20.06
C THR A 242 7.44 7.15 19.38
N GLU A 243 8.41 6.87 18.50
CA GLU A 243 9.15 7.89 17.77
C GLU A 243 8.25 8.67 16.79
N GLU A 244 8.52 9.97 16.61
CA GLU A 244 7.64 10.86 15.83
C GLU A 244 7.45 10.41 14.37
N ASN A 245 8.50 9.86 13.76
CA ASN A 245 8.50 9.43 12.36
C ASN A 245 7.91 8.03 12.15
N ASN A 246 7.61 7.30 13.23
CA ASN A 246 7.07 5.95 13.14
C ASN A 246 5.54 6.00 13.09
N SER A 247 4.95 5.29 12.12
CA SER A 247 3.49 5.20 11.97
C SER A 247 3.01 3.80 11.61
N PHE A 248 1.94 3.37 12.27
CA PHE A 248 1.20 2.17 11.92
C PHE A 248 -0.21 2.58 11.48
N GLU A 249 -0.54 2.33 10.22
CA GLU A 249 -1.75 2.84 9.59
C GLU A 249 -2.51 1.72 8.87
N VAL A 250 -3.81 1.63 9.15
CA VAL A 250 -4.75 0.77 8.42
C VAL A 250 -5.68 1.65 7.61
N VAL A 251 -5.57 1.56 6.30
CA VAL A 251 -6.40 2.25 5.32
C VAL A 251 -7.56 1.35 4.95
N THR A 252 -8.76 1.88 5.10
CA THR A 252 -10.00 1.30 4.59
C THR A 252 -10.56 2.22 3.50
N PRO A 253 -11.53 1.77 2.68
CA PRO A 253 -12.11 2.63 1.64
C PRO A 253 -12.74 3.92 2.16
N SER A 254 -13.12 3.98 3.44
CA SER A 254 -13.80 5.13 4.04
C SER A 254 -12.99 5.86 5.12
N VAL A 255 -12.04 5.19 5.77
CA VAL A 255 -11.34 5.65 6.97
C VAL A 255 -9.87 5.23 6.94
N VAL A 256 -8.98 6.11 7.40
CA VAL A 256 -7.61 5.74 7.75
C VAL A 256 -7.48 5.72 9.27
N ALA A 257 -6.99 4.63 9.84
CA ALA A 257 -6.75 4.50 11.27
C ALA A 257 -5.24 4.46 11.52
N GLY A 258 -4.71 5.53 12.12
CA GLY A 258 -3.33 5.62 12.60
C GLY A 258 -3.25 5.24 14.07
N VAL A 259 -2.32 4.36 14.42
CA VAL A 259 -2.20 3.79 15.76
C VAL A 259 -0.76 3.86 16.25
N ARG A 260 -0.58 4.20 17.52
CA ARG A 260 0.69 4.13 18.23
C ARG A 260 0.49 3.31 19.49
N GLY A 261 1.03 2.09 19.51
CA GLY A 261 1.13 1.28 20.72
C GLY A 261 -0.19 0.85 21.35
N THR A 262 -0.90 -0.10 20.72
CA THR A 262 -2.10 -0.72 21.31
C THR A 262 -2.58 -1.94 20.51
N ARG A 263 -3.45 -2.73 21.13
CA ARG A 263 -4.30 -3.72 20.46
C ARG A 263 -5.64 -3.13 20.05
N PHE A 264 -5.95 -3.19 18.77
CA PHE A 264 -7.21 -2.70 18.20
C PHE A 264 -7.77 -3.64 17.15
N TYR A 265 -9.05 -3.49 16.87
CA TYR A 265 -9.81 -4.26 15.89
C TYR A 265 -10.41 -3.32 14.86
N ILE A 266 -10.32 -3.68 13.59
CA ILE A 266 -11.01 -2.96 12.52
C ILE A 266 -11.79 -3.97 11.69
N SER A 267 -13.02 -3.61 11.37
CA SER A 267 -13.86 -4.35 10.44
C SER A 267 -14.39 -3.42 9.36
N VAL A 268 -14.37 -3.89 8.13
CA VAL A 268 -14.94 -3.21 6.97
C VAL A 268 -15.92 -4.17 6.33
N THR A 269 -17.17 -3.76 6.23
CA THR A 269 -18.16 -4.45 5.40
C THR A 269 -18.31 -3.68 4.12
N ASN A 270 -18.01 -4.31 2.98
CA ASN A 270 -18.19 -3.70 1.66
C ASN A 270 -19.28 -4.45 0.88
N GLU A 271 -20.49 -3.89 0.86
CA GLU A 271 -21.66 -4.50 0.22
C GLU A 271 -21.52 -4.61 -1.31
N ILE A 272 -20.66 -3.80 -1.95
CA ILE A 272 -20.35 -3.92 -3.38
C ILE A 272 -19.57 -5.21 -3.66
N LEU A 273 -18.60 -5.55 -2.80
CA LEU A 273 -17.83 -6.79 -2.92
C LEU A 273 -18.64 -8.03 -2.52
N LEU A 274 -19.78 -7.84 -1.85
CA LEU A 274 -20.73 -8.89 -1.45
C LEU A 274 -21.81 -9.16 -2.50
N GLY A 275 -21.77 -8.52 -3.67
CA GLY A 275 -22.68 -8.82 -4.79
C GLY A 275 -24.15 -8.46 -4.56
N LYS A 276 -24.45 -7.54 -3.64
CA LYS A 276 -25.82 -7.01 -3.48
C LYS A 276 -26.11 -5.98 -4.56
N ASP A 277 -27.26 -6.10 -5.23
CA ASP A 277 -27.74 -5.09 -6.19
C ASP A 277 -27.90 -3.75 -5.48
N ILE A 278 -27.33 -2.70 -6.07
CA ILE A 278 -27.31 -1.36 -5.51
C ILE A 278 -27.95 -0.42 -6.53
N ASP A 279 -29.13 0.12 -6.19
CA ASP A 279 -29.88 1.06 -7.02
C ASP A 279 -29.06 2.30 -7.38
N GLY A 280 -29.40 2.93 -8.52
CA GLY A 280 -28.61 3.89 -9.31
C GLY A 280 -28.08 5.18 -8.65
N ASP A 281 -28.23 5.38 -7.33
CA ASP A 281 -27.62 6.46 -6.53
C ASP A 281 -26.72 5.93 -5.37
N GLY A 282 -26.59 4.60 -5.23
CA GLY A 282 -26.18 3.93 -4.00
C GLY A 282 -24.68 3.58 -3.84
N ARG A 283 -23.78 4.01 -4.74
CA ARG A 283 -22.33 3.68 -4.64
C ARG A 283 -21.63 4.11 -3.33
N LYS A 284 -22.26 4.99 -2.53
CA LYS A 284 -21.66 5.59 -1.32
C LYS A 284 -22.19 5.04 0.02
N GLU A 285 -23.20 4.17 0.05
CA GLU A 285 -23.80 3.66 1.31
C GLU A 285 -23.33 2.26 1.71
N SER A 286 -22.61 1.58 0.82
CA SER A 286 -22.25 0.16 0.90
C SER A 286 -21.05 -0.17 1.78
N ILE A 287 -20.32 0.82 2.31
CA ILE A 287 -19.09 0.57 3.07
C ILE A 287 -19.24 1.06 4.50
N ILE A 288 -19.26 0.14 5.44
CA ILE A 288 -19.33 0.45 6.88
C ILE A 288 -18.03 0.02 7.52
N THR A 289 -17.35 0.95 8.18
CA THR A 289 -16.13 0.65 8.95
C THR A 289 -16.43 0.70 10.44
N TYR A 290 -16.09 -0.36 11.14
CA TYR A 290 -16.09 -0.45 12.59
C TYR A 290 -14.66 -0.42 13.10
N ILE A 291 -14.39 0.43 14.09
CA ILE A 291 -13.09 0.45 14.79
C ILE A 291 -13.37 0.20 16.26
N TYR A 292 -12.71 -0.81 16.83
CA TYR A 292 -12.74 -1.09 18.25
C TYR A 292 -11.34 -0.94 18.82
N VAL A 293 -11.20 -0.16 19.88
CA VAL A 293 -9.91 0.09 20.53
C VAL A 293 -9.97 -0.49 21.93
N SER A 294 -9.11 -1.46 22.24
CA SER A 294 -9.15 -2.12 23.55
C SER A 294 -8.66 -1.16 24.65
N HIS A 295 -7.49 -0.56 24.46
CA HIS A 295 -6.84 0.38 25.37
C HIS A 295 -6.05 1.44 24.57
N GLY A 296 -5.63 2.54 25.19
CA GLY A 296 -4.78 3.54 24.52
C GLY A 296 -5.51 4.52 23.60
N ARG A 297 -4.79 5.06 22.61
CA ARG A 297 -5.24 6.14 21.72
C ARG A 297 -5.11 5.71 20.26
N VAL A 298 -6.19 5.88 19.48
CA VAL A 298 -6.18 5.71 18.03
C VAL A 298 -6.53 7.04 17.39
N LEU A 299 -5.73 7.46 16.42
CA LEU A 299 -6.05 8.60 15.59
C LEU A 299 -6.77 8.08 14.35
N ALA A 300 -8.09 8.21 14.33
CA ALA A 300 -8.87 7.91 13.13
C ALA A 300 -8.99 9.16 12.27
N LYS A 301 -9.01 8.97 10.97
CA LYS A 301 -9.24 10.03 10.00
C LYS A 301 -10.36 9.66 9.06
N PHE A 302 -11.38 10.51 9.05
CA PHE A 302 -12.59 10.31 8.28
C PHE A 302 -12.96 11.59 7.53
N LYS A 303 -13.10 11.51 6.20
CA LYS A 303 -13.40 12.66 5.32
C LYS A 303 -12.45 13.87 5.51
N GLY A 304 -11.18 13.63 5.80
CA GLY A 304 -10.19 14.69 6.01
C GLY A 304 -10.24 15.35 7.39
N ARG A 305 -11.09 14.87 8.32
CA ARG A 305 -11.08 15.30 9.73
C ARG A 305 -10.36 14.28 10.60
N ARG A 306 -9.52 14.76 11.51
CA ARG A 306 -8.88 13.96 12.57
C ARG A 306 -9.86 13.74 13.71
N ILE A 307 -9.89 12.52 14.21
CA ILE A 307 -10.70 12.13 15.35
C ILE A 307 -9.78 11.35 16.29
N ARG A 308 -9.48 11.95 17.45
CA ARG A 308 -8.73 11.25 18.50
C ARG A 308 -9.70 10.35 19.25
N LEU A 309 -9.50 9.05 19.13
CA LEU A 309 -10.29 8.05 19.82
C LEU A 309 -9.50 7.61 21.04
N ARG A 310 -9.97 7.99 22.23
CA ARG A 310 -9.42 7.50 23.50
C ARG A 310 -10.32 6.39 24.02
N ALA A 311 -9.77 5.19 24.18
CA ALA A 311 -10.54 4.10 24.76
C ALA A 311 -10.64 4.27 26.29
N GLN A 312 -11.85 4.44 26.81
CA GLN A 312 -12.18 4.05 28.18
C GLN A 312 -13.04 2.77 28.08
N LYS A 313 -12.43 1.60 28.32
CA LYS A 313 -13.11 0.28 28.36
C LYS A 313 -13.79 -0.16 27.03
N GLY A 314 -13.06 -0.15 25.92
CA GLY A 314 -13.51 -0.82 24.68
C GLY A 314 -14.58 -0.09 23.88
N LEU A 315 -14.25 1.07 23.30
CA LEU A 315 -15.19 1.80 22.43
C LEU A 315 -15.22 1.21 21.02
N LEU A 316 -16.44 1.00 20.50
CA LEU A 316 -16.73 0.64 19.10
C LEU A 316 -17.26 1.88 18.35
N PHE A 317 -16.55 2.27 17.30
CA PHE A 317 -16.92 3.38 16.42
C PHE A 317 -17.51 2.84 15.13
N LYS A 318 -18.64 3.40 14.68
CA LYS A 318 -19.26 3.06 13.39
C LYS A 318 -19.17 4.25 12.45
N LEU A 319 -18.49 4.07 11.32
CA LEU A 319 -18.24 5.11 10.34
C LEU A 319 -18.95 4.77 9.03
N ARG A 320 -19.87 5.66 8.61
CA ARG A 320 -20.66 5.55 7.37
C ARG A 320 -20.37 6.74 6.44
N PRO A 321 -20.11 6.54 5.13
CA PRO A 321 -19.68 7.62 4.23
C PRO A 321 -20.66 8.79 4.06
N LYS A 322 -21.97 8.65 4.33
CA LYS A 322 -22.95 9.75 4.24
C LYS A 322 -23.39 10.33 5.59
N GLU A 323 -23.11 9.67 6.71
CA GLU A 323 -23.57 10.14 8.03
C GLU A 323 -22.53 11.05 8.71
N ARG A 324 -23.02 11.90 9.64
CA ARG A 324 -22.16 12.51 10.67
C ARG A 324 -21.64 11.39 11.59
N PHE A 325 -20.49 11.64 12.20
CA PHE A 325 -19.93 10.76 13.22
C PHE A 325 -21.00 10.47 14.28
N LYS A 326 -21.20 9.19 14.61
CA LYS A 326 -22.16 8.77 15.64
C LYS A 326 -21.48 7.82 16.60
N PHE A 327 -21.35 8.26 17.85
CA PHE A 327 -21.15 7.33 18.96
C PHE A 327 -22.37 6.42 19.05
N ARG A 328 -22.14 5.12 19.26
CA ARG A 328 -23.25 4.23 19.64
C ARG A 328 -23.67 4.63 21.06
N ALA A 329 -24.97 4.85 21.29
CA ALA A 329 -25.50 5.40 22.53
C ALA A 329 -24.88 4.74 23.79
N GLY A 330 -24.36 5.57 24.71
CA GLY A 330 -23.82 5.17 26.01
C GLY A 330 -22.31 5.36 26.22
N TRP A 331 -21.57 5.93 25.27
CA TRP A 331 -20.09 6.00 25.35
C TRP A 331 -19.59 7.38 24.87
N GLU A 332 -19.04 8.17 25.80
CA GLU A 332 -18.44 9.49 25.52
C GLU A 332 -17.05 9.34 24.87
N GLY A 333 -16.79 10.15 23.85
CA GLY A 333 -15.44 10.45 23.39
C GLY A 333 -15.35 11.93 23.11
N ASP A 334 -14.20 12.52 23.42
CA ASP A 334 -13.95 13.94 23.18
C ASP A 334 -13.68 14.14 21.68
N GLU A 335 -14.55 14.91 21.01
CA GLU A 335 -14.19 15.55 19.75
C GLU A 335 -13.25 16.71 20.11
N ASP A 336 -11.93 16.48 20.05
CA ASP A 336 -10.97 17.58 20.08
C ASP A 336 -11.19 18.44 18.82
N HIS A 337 -11.97 19.51 18.97
CA HIS A 337 -11.97 20.65 18.08
C HIS A 337 -10.63 21.37 18.29
N GLU A 338 -9.64 21.11 17.43
CA GLU A 338 -8.60 22.11 17.18
C GLU A 338 -9.30 23.24 16.40
N ASP A 339 -9.86 24.18 17.15
CA ASP A 339 -10.23 25.48 16.62
C ASP A 339 -8.98 26.11 16.00
N ASP A 340 -9.08 26.54 14.75
CA ASP A 340 -8.09 27.40 14.09
C ASP A 340 -8.05 28.75 14.83
N GLU A 341 -7.44 28.79 16.03
CA GLU A 341 -6.90 30.01 16.61
C GLU A 341 -5.61 30.36 15.85
N ASN A 342 -5.76 30.93 14.67
CA ASN A 342 -4.84 31.97 14.20
C ASN A 342 -5.67 33.23 14.05
N GLY A 343 -5.62 34.05 15.10
CA GLY A 343 -6.21 35.38 15.14
C GLY A 343 -5.55 36.36 14.16
N ASP A 344 -6.37 37.34 13.80
CA ASP A 344 -6.12 38.71 13.30
C ASP A 344 -4.88 39.00 12.43
#